data_AF-A0A3N5NQ07-F1
#
_entry.id   AF-A0A3N5NQ07-F1
#
_cell.length_a   1.000
_cell.length_b   1.000
_cell.length_c   1.000
_cell.angle_alpha   90.00
_cell.angle_beta   90.00
_cell.angle_gamma   90.00
#
_symmetry.space_group_name_H-M   'P 1'
#
loop_
_entity.id
_entity.type
_entity.pdbx_description
1 polymer ?
#
loop_
_entity_poly.entity_id
_entity_poly.type
_entity_poly.pdbx_seq_one_letter_code
_entity_poly.pdbx_strand_id
1 'polypeptide(L)'
;MRIGLLGGTLDPIHFGHLRSAEEIREVLELDEIWFMPAALPPHKELSNLTPFAHRLAMVELAVASMDYFRTTAIEDELPGPSYSIDTLKELRERYKDEAEFFFILGSDAFLDIETWKDYGSLTDYVSLVIMRRGHEDSSGLKEVICRAFPTHCIQGEKDVFIAHNKGAIYLYSVTHLAISGTDIRRRARSGLSVRFLVPEEVRIYMEKNSLYIESTSDPLPFLEDKESKVASLEEPAQQIVLEILENKGEQVVILDMRGLSSLADFFIISHGRSTRHVQGIADKMRKNLRKKGIKCRGVEGEQEGKWILMDYGDVIVHLFHEPIRDFYDLEGLWSEVPKIILYERSDL
;
A
#
# COMPACT_ATOMS: atom_id res chain seq x y z
N MET A 1 -4.52 27.42 -16.49
CA MET A 1 -3.85 26.11 -16.71
C MET A 1 -4.54 25.08 -15.86
N ARG A 2 -4.75 23.85 -16.35
CA ARG A 2 -5.38 22.74 -15.62
C ARG A 2 -4.30 21.76 -15.19
N ILE A 3 -4.09 21.65 -13.87
CA ILE A 3 -2.93 20.97 -13.30
C ILE A 3 -3.40 19.83 -12.41
N GLY A 4 -2.98 18.61 -12.72
CA GLY A 4 -3.15 17.47 -11.82
C GLY A 4 -2.08 17.46 -10.74
N LEU A 5 -2.45 17.27 -9.49
CA LEU A 5 -1.55 17.10 -8.36
C LEU A 5 -1.58 15.62 -7.94
N LEU A 6 -0.50 14.88 -8.17
CA LEU A 6 -0.38 13.50 -7.74
C LEU A 6 0.52 13.45 -6.50
N GLY A 7 -0.13 13.42 -5.34
CA GLY A 7 0.52 13.33 -4.04
C GLY A 7 0.87 11.89 -3.66
N GLY A 8 1.85 11.73 -2.78
CA GLY A 8 2.14 10.43 -2.17
C GLY A 8 3.54 10.37 -1.58
N THR A 9 3.87 9.25 -0.93
CA THR A 9 5.23 9.07 -0.41
C THR A 9 6.26 8.97 -1.55
N LEU A 10 5.89 8.31 -2.66
CA LEU A 10 6.72 8.10 -3.85
C LEU A 10 8.10 7.48 -3.51
N ASP A 11 8.07 6.34 -2.82
CA ASP A 11 9.25 5.71 -2.21
C ASP A 11 9.51 4.27 -2.71
N PRO A 12 10.08 4.06 -3.90
CA PRO A 12 10.36 5.07 -4.92
C PRO A 12 9.14 5.30 -5.83
N ILE A 13 9.21 6.33 -6.67
CA ILE A 13 8.33 6.46 -7.84
C ILE A 13 8.55 5.27 -8.79
N HIS A 14 7.49 4.86 -9.50
CA HIS A 14 7.48 3.64 -10.32
C HIS A 14 6.46 3.73 -11.46
N PHE A 15 6.50 2.79 -12.41
CA PHE A 15 5.64 2.84 -13.59
C PHE A 15 4.13 2.82 -13.27
N GLY A 16 3.73 2.19 -12.16
CA GLY A 16 2.34 2.30 -11.67
C GLY A 16 1.88 3.75 -11.42
N HIS A 17 2.74 4.62 -10.89
CA HIS A 17 2.41 6.05 -10.72
C HIS A 17 2.35 6.78 -12.06
N LEU A 18 3.34 6.55 -12.92
CA LEU A 18 3.49 7.25 -14.20
C LEU A 18 2.38 6.89 -15.19
N ARG A 19 1.99 5.61 -15.28
CA ARG A 19 0.91 5.16 -16.17
C ARG A 19 -0.43 5.77 -15.75
N SER A 20 -0.74 5.76 -14.45
CA SER A 20 -1.95 6.38 -13.94
C SER A 20 -1.97 7.89 -14.18
N ALA A 21 -0.85 8.58 -13.95
CA ALA A 21 -0.73 10.01 -14.21
C ALA A 21 -0.99 10.37 -15.69
N GLU A 22 -0.44 9.58 -16.62
CA GLU A 22 -0.65 9.78 -18.05
C GLU A 22 -2.12 9.63 -18.43
N GLU A 23 -2.79 8.57 -17.98
CA GLU A 23 -4.21 8.34 -18.29
C GLU A 23 -5.12 9.43 -17.74
N ILE A 24 -4.87 9.87 -16.51
CA ILE A 24 -5.64 10.96 -15.90
C ILE A 24 -5.41 12.28 -16.66
N ARG A 25 -4.17 12.56 -17.07
CA ARG A 25 -3.87 13.74 -17.88
C ARG A 25 -4.61 13.71 -19.22
N GLU A 26 -4.57 12.58 -19.91
CA GLU A 26 -5.23 12.38 -21.21
C GLU A 26 -6.75 12.54 -21.10
N VAL A 27 -7.39 11.86 -20.15
CA VAL A 27 -8.86 11.83 -20.08
C VAL A 27 -9.47 13.12 -19.54
N LEU A 28 -8.79 13.79 -18.62
CA LEU A 28 -9.25 15.06 -18.08
C LEU A 28 -8.72 16.25 -18.88
N GLU A 29 -7.95 16.03 -19.95
CA GLU A 29 -7.31 17.07 -20.76
C GLU A 29 -6.54 18.08 -19.89
N LEU A 30 -5.70 17.56 -19.00
CA LEU A 30 -4.85 18.39 -18.13
C LEU A 30 -3.63 18.87 -18.90
N ASP A 31 -3.28 20.13 -18.68
CA ASP A 31 -2.09 20.74 -19.28
C ASP A 31 -0.82 20.09 -18.68
N GLU A 32 -0.82 19.86 -17.37
CA GLU A 32 0.33 19.31 -16.64
C GLU A 32 -0.10 18.37 -15.50
N ILE A 33 0.79 17.44 -15.12
CA ILE A 33 0.74 16.71 -13.84
C ILE A 33 1.95 17.07 -13.01
N TRP A 34 1.72 17.48 -11.77
CA TRP A 34 2.74 17.76 -10.78
C TRP A 34 2.77 16.62 -9.77
N PHE A 35 3.91 15.95 -9.71
CA PHE A 35 4.21 14.94 -8.71
C PHE A 35 4.69 15.64 -7.44
N MET A 36 4.08 15.29 -6.32
CA MET A 36 4.27 15.96 -5.04
C MET A 36 4.62 14.93 -3.96
N PRO A 37 5.92 14.65 -3.74
CA PRO A 37 6.34 13.74 -2.69
C PRO A 37 6.02 14.33 -1.32
N ALA A 38 5.46 13.54 -0.42
CA ALA A 38 5.18 13.99 0.94
C ALA A 38 6.48 14.16 1.73
N ALA A 39 6.71 15.33 2.33
CA ALA A 39 7.92 15.59 3.13
C ALA A 39 7.88 14.81 4.44
N LEU A 40 6.81 15.01 5.22
CA LEU A 40 6.57 14.39 6.52
C LEU A 40 5.15 13.81 6.56
N PRO A 41 4.92 12.61 5.98
CA PRO A 41 3.59 11.99 5.97
C PRO A 41 3.12 11.65 7.40
N PRO A 42 1.97 12.18 7.86
CA PRO A 42 1.54 12.07 9.27
C PRO A 42 1.17 10.63 9.70
N HIS A 43 0.87 9.75 8.75
CA HIS A 43 0.44 8.36 8.98
C HIS A 43 1.55 7.33 8.71
N LYS A 44 2.82 7.74 8.68
CA LYS A 44 3.95 6.81 8.47
C LYS A 44 5.03 6.98 9.51
N GLU A 45 5.62 5.86 9.92
CA GLU A 45 6.82 5.87 10.73
C GLU A 45 8.02 6.40 9.93
N LEU A 46 8.61 7.48 10.41
CA LEU A 46 9.73 8.18 9.76
C LEU A 46 11.02 7.34 9.74
N SER A 47 11.18 6.39 10.66
CA SER A 47 12.37 5.54 10.83
C SER A 47 12.67 4.67 9.60
N ASN A 48 11.65 4.31 8.82
CA ASN A 48 11.75 3.46 7.64
C ASN A 48 11.57 4.21 6.32
N LEU A 49 11.43 5.53 6.37
CA LEU A 49 11.16 6.37 5.21
C LEU A 49 12.47 6.86 4.59
N THR A 50 12.62 6.66 3.28
CA THR A 50 13.75 7.23 2.54
C THR A 50 13.76 8.75 2.68
N PRO A 51 14.93 9.39 2.94
CA PRO A 51 15.02 10.84 3.06
C PRO A 51 14.34 11.56 1.90
N PHE A 52 13.65 12.66 2.21
CA PHE A 52 12.86 13.42 1.23
C PHE A 52 13.67 13.79 -0.03
N ALA A 53 14.91 14.26 0.14
CA ALA A 53 15.79 14.63 -0.96
C ALA A 53 16.03 13.49 -1.96
N HIS A 54 16.15 12.24 -1.51
CA HIS A 54 16.29 11.10 -2.40
C HIS A 54 14.99 10.80 -3.16
N ARG A 55 13.84 10.88 -2.48
CA ARG A 55 12.53 10.68 -3.11
C ARG A 55 12.24 11.75 -4.15
N LEU A 56 12.50 13.02 -3.82
CA LEU A 56 12.39 14.15 -4.75
C LEU A 56 13.26 13.93 -6.00
N ALA A 57 14.55 13.61 -5.81
CA ALA A 57 15.47 13.37 -6.93
C ALA A 57 15.01 12.20 -7.83
N MET A 58 14.48 11.13 -7.24
CA MET A 58 13.93 10.02 -8.03
C MET A 58 12.70 10.45 -8.85
N VAL A 59 11.85 11.32 -8.30
CA VAL A 59 10.69 11.85 -9.02
C VAL A 59 11.14 12.77 -10.16
N GLU A 60 12.08 13.68 -9.91
CA GLU A 60 12.66 14.56 -10.94
C GLU A 60 13.25 13.75 -12.10
N LEU A 61 14.03 12.70 -11.79
CA LEU A 61 14.60 11.80 -12.80
C LEU A 61 13.51 11.05 -13.59
N ALA A 62 12.44 10.61 -12.93
CA ALA A 62 11.36 9.87 -13.55
C ALA A 62 10.56 10.69 -14.57
N VAL A 63 10.50 12.01 -14.39
CA VAL A 63 9.67 12.91 -15.22
C VAL A 63 10.47 13.81 -16.15
N ALA A 64 11.80 13.80 -16.07
CA ALA A 64 12.68 14.72 -16.79
C ALA A 64 12.51 14.71 -18.32
N SER A 65 12.05 13.61 -18.91
CA SER A 65 11.84 13.49 -20.36
C SER A 65 10.43 13.88 -20.83
N MET A 66 9.55 14.32 -19.94
CA MET A 66 8.15 14.64 -20.26
C MET A 66 7.87 16.12 -20.01
N ASP A 67 7.51 16.85 -21.06
CA ASP A 67 7.27 18.31 -20.98
C ASP A 67 6.07 18.70 -20.10
N TYR A 68 5.13 17.77 -19.91
CA TYR A 68 3.89 17.97 -19.17
C TYR A 68 3.89 17.32 -17.78
N PHE A 69 4.98 16.65 -17.38
CA PHE A 69 5.15 16.18 -16.02
C PHE A 69 6.16 17.04 -15.29
N ARG A 70 5.80 17.52 -14.10
CA ARG A 70 6.66 18.31 -13.24
C ARG A 70 6.76 17.69 -11.86
N THR A 71 7.78 18.10 -11.13
CA THR A 71 7.91 17.79 -9.70
C THR A 71 7.74 19.07 -8.90
N THR A 72 7.13 18.99 -7.73
CA THR A 72 7.05 20.11 -6.78
C THR A 72 7.52 19.67 -5.40
N ALA A 73 8.35 20.50 -4.76
CA ALA A 73 8.86 20.28 -3.40
C ALA A 73 8.06 21.06 -2.34
N ILE A 74 6.89 21.59 -2.70
CA ILE A 74 6.10 22.49 -1.85
C ILE A 74 5.85 21.96 -0.43
N GLU A 75 5.68 20.65 -0.25
CA GLU A 75 5.43 20.09 1.09
C GLU A 75 6.66 20.09 2.01
N ASP A 76 7.88 20.23 1.46
CA ASP A 76 9.13 20.42 2.22
C ASP A 76 9.39 21.89 2.55
N GLU A 77 8.77 22.81 1.81
CA GLU A 77 8.81 24.25 2.08
C GLU A 77 7.87 24.66 3.22
N LEU A 78 6.86 23.83 3.51
CA LEU A 78 5.87 24.08 4.55
C LEU A 78 6.33 23.51 5.90
N PRO A 79 6.08 24.21 7.02
CA PRO A 79 6.45 23.71 8.35
C PRO A 79 5.49 22.62 8.82
N GLY A 80 6.04 21.58 9.47
CA GLY A 80 5.26 20.54 10.15
C GLY A 80 4.89 19.36 9.25
N PRO A 81 3.92 18.52 9.67
CA PRO A 81 3.47 17.38 8.89
C PRO A 81 2.84 17.82 7.56
N SER A 82 3.02 17.00 6.52
CA SER A 82 2.45 17.23 5.19
C SER A 82 0.95 16.94 5.18
N TYR A 83 0.14 17.95 5.53
CA TYR A 83 -1.31 17.89 5.42
C TYR A 83 -1.77 18.45 4.07
N SER A 84 -2.50 17.62 3.30
CA SER A 84 -3.00 17.99 1.98
C SER A 84 -3.71 19.34 1.96
N ILE A 85 -4.55 19.64 2.96
CA ILE A 85 -5.28 20.92 3.02
C ILE A 85 -4.34 22.14 3.11
N ASP A 86 -3.23 22.03 3.84
CA ASP A 86 -2.29 23.14 4.03
C ASP A 86 -1.53 23.37 2.71
N THR A 87 -1.14 22.29 2.03
CA THR A 87 -0.53 22.34 0.70
C THR A 87 -1.46 22.96 -0.34
N LEU A 88 -2.74 22.58 -0.36
CA LEU A 88 -3.72 23.11 -1.31
C LEU A 88 -4.02 24.60 -1.08
N LYS A 89 -4.05 25.04 0.20
CA LYS A 89 -4.17 26.46 0.55
C LYS A 89 -2.97 27.27 0.05
N GLU A 90 -1.75 26.76 0.23
CA GLU A 90 -0.54 27.39 -0.26
C GLU A 90 -0.51 27.48 -1.80
N LEU A 91 -0.88 26.40 -2.50
CA LEU A 91 -0.98 26.40 -3.97
C LEU A 91 -2.00 27.43 -4.46
N ARG A 92 -3.16 27.51 -3.82
CA ARG A 92 -4.18 28.51 -4.17
C ARG A 92 -3.66 29.93 -3.94
N GLU A 93 -2.91 30.20 -2.89
CA GLU A 93 -2.35 31.54 -2.65
C GLU A 93 -1.28 31.91 -3.70
N ARG A 94 -0.39 30.96 -4.05
CA ARG A 94 0.69 31.18 -5.02
C ARG A 94 0.19 31.38 -6.44
N TYR A 95 -0.79 30.60 -6.87
CA TYR A 95 -1.23 30.55 -8.27
C TYR A 95 -2.62 31.17 -8.51
N LYS A 96 -3.40 31.43 -7.45
CA LYS A 96 -4.70 32.12 -7.50
C LYS A 96 -5.64 31.53 -8.56
N ASP A 97 -5.96 32.33 -9.56
CA ASP A 97 -6.85 31.99 -10.68
C ASP A 97 -6.07 31.61 -11.95
N GLU A 98 -4.73 31.60 -11.91
CA GLU A 98 -3.88 31.21 -13.04
C GLU A 98 -3.92 29.70 -13.29
N ALA A 99 -4.20 28.92 -12.23
CA ALA A 99 -4.28 27.47 -12.25
C ALA A 99 -5.58 26.94 -11.62
N GLU A 100 -6.16 25.94 -12.28
CA GLU A 100 -7.18 25.06 -11.73
C GLU A 100 -6.52 23.74 -11.35
N PHE A 101 -6.66 23.32 -10.10
CA PHE A 101 -5.99 22.16 -9.55
C PHE A 101 -6.93 20.95 -9.44
N PHE A 102 -6.42 19.79 -9.81
CA PHE A 102 -7.08 18.48 -9.72
C PHE A 102 -6.25 17.59 -8.79
N PHE A 103 -6.71 17.33 -7.58
CA PHE A 103 -5.98 16.50 -6.63
C PHE A 103 -6.28 15.02 -6.86
N ILE A 104 -5.26 14.27 -7.28
CA ILE A 104 -5.35 12.89 -7.74
C ILE A 104 -4.91 11.97 -6.60
N LEU A 105 -5.78 11.03 -6.21
CA LEU A 105 -5.51 10.05 -5.16
C LEU A 105 -6.12 8.68 -5.49
N GLY A 106 -5.61 7.63 -4.86
CA GLY A 106 -6.16 6.28 -4.97
C GLY A 106 -7.46 6.09 -4.17
N SER A 107 -8.23 5.06 -4.54
CA SER A 107 -9.45 4.65 -3.83
C SER A 107 -9.17 4.31 -2.37
N ASP A 108 -8.04 3.65 -2.08
CA ASP A 108 -7.56 3.33 -0.74
C ASP A 108 -7.43 4.56 0.14
N ALA A 109 -6.72 5.59 -0.33
CA ALA A 109 -6.56 6.84 0.41
C ALA A 109 -7.88 7.61 0.58
N PHE A 110 -8.79 7.52 -0.39
CA PHE A 110 -10.08 8.22 -0.34
C PHE A 110 -11.08 7.57 0.62
N LEU A 111 -11.03 6.25 0.81
CA LEU A 111 -11.91 5.58 1.78
C LEU A 111 -11.69 6.09 3.21
N ASP A 112 -10.48 6.54 3.52
CA ASP A 112 -10.10 7.13 4.80
C ASP A 112 -10.13 8.67 4.81
N ILE A 113 -10.71 9.32 3.79
CA ILE A 113 -10.66 10.78 3.61
C ILE A 113 -11.21 11.56 4.81
N GLU A 114 -12.20 11.01 5.52
CA GLU A 114 -12.82 11.65 6.70
C GLU A 114 -11.86 11.75 7.89
N THR A 115 -10.75 11.00 7.89
CA THR A 115 -9.69 11.09 8.90
C THR A 115 -8.72 12.23 8.63
N TRP A 116 -8.74 12.82 7.42
CA TRP A 116 -7.80 13.85 7.03
C TRP A 116 -8.15 15.19 7.66
N LYS A 117 -7.12 15.98 7.97
CA LYS A 117 -7.27 17.34 8.49
C LYS A 117 -8.10 18.19 7.52
N ASP A 118 -9.22 18.72 8.01
CA ASP A 118 -10.08 19.67 7.29
C ASP A 118 -10.53 19.17 5.90
N TYR A 119 -10.82 17.86 5.80
CA TYR A 119 -11.13 17.20 4.53
C TYR A 119 -12.33 17.84 3.79
N GLY A 120 -13.34 18.34 4.53
CA GLY A 120 -14.55 18.92 3.96
C GLY A 120 -14.30 20.18 3.14
N SER A 121 -13.17 20.84 3.38
CA SER A 121 -12.74 22.03 2.64
C SER A 121 -11.81 21.74 1.47
N LEU A 122 -11.40 20.49 1.22
CA LEU A 122 -10.52 20.17 0.08
C LEU A 122 -11.12 20.64 -1.25
N THR A 123 -12.42 20.41 -1.45
CA THR A 123 -13.13 20.79 -2.68
C THR A 123 -13.33 22.30 -2.85
N ASP A 124 -12.96 23.13 -1.87
CA ASP A 124 -12.91 24.59 -2.04
C ASP A 124 -11.67 25.02 -2.86
N TYR A 125 -10.63 24.19 -2.88
CA TYR A 125 -9.35 24.49 -3.51
C TYR A 125 -9.12 23.70 -4.80
N VAL A 126 -9.67 22.49 -4.89
CA VAL A 126 -9.39 21.55 -5.99
C VAL A 126 -10.63 20.76 -6.42
N SER A 127 -10.58 20.22 -7.63
CA SER A 127 -11.38 19.05 -7.98
C SER A 127 -10.66 17.77 -7.49
N LEU A 128 -11.40 16.79 -6.95
CA LEU A 128 -10.83 15.51 -6.53
C LEU A 128 -10.93 14.48 -7.65
N VAL A 129 -9.85 13.74 -7.89
CA VAL A 129 -9.80 12.66 -8.89
C VAL A 129 -9.42 11.36 -8.18
N ILE A 130 -10.37 10.45 -8.06
CA ILE A 130 -10.23 9.21 -7.30
C ILE A 130 -9.98 8.05 -8.27
N MET A 131 -8.75 7.53 -8.25
CA MET A 131 -8.31 6.43 -9.10
C MET A 131 -8.75 5.08 -8.52
N ARG A 132 -9.44 4.28 -9.33
CA ARG A 132 -9.87 2.92 -9.00
C ARG A 132 -8.94 1.92 -9.66
N ARG A 133 -8.59 0.86 -8.92
CA ARG A 133 -7.73 -0.21 -9.43
C ARG A 133 -8.61 -1.26 -10.09
N GLY A 134 -8.74 -1.20 -11.41
CA GLY A 134 -9.56 -2.15 -12.17
C GLY A 134 -11.08 -1.95 -12.02
N HIS A 135 -11.83 -3.06 -12.02
CA HIS A 135 -13.29 -3.09 -11.98
C HIS A 135 -13.85 -3.21 -10.54
N GLU A 136 -13.22 -2.56 -9.56
CA GLU A 136 -13.71 -2.50 -8.18
C GLU A 136 -15.16 -2.01 -8.12
N ASP A 137 -15.95 -2.45 -7.13
CA ASP A 137 -17.28 -1.88 -6.93
C ASP A 137 -17.18 -0.40 -6.49
N SER A 138 -17.91 0.48 -7.19
CA SER A 138 -17.97 1.90 -6.85
C SER A 138 -18.84 2.21 -5.63
N SER A 139 -19.64 1.25 -5.15
CA SER A 139 -20.65 1.51 -4.10
C SER A 139 -20.06 2.13 -2.85
N GLY A 140 -18.95 1.56 -2.32
CA GLY A 140 -18.28 2.11 -1.14
C GLY A 140 -17.77 3.54 -1.35
N LEU A 141 -17.13 3.83 -2.49
CA LEU A 141 -16.64 5.18 -2.82
C LEU A 141 -17.80 6.18 -2.92
N LYS A 142 -18.92 5.77 -3.53
CA LYS A 142 -20.12 6.62 -3.66
C LYS A 142 -20.76 6.91 -2.32
N GLU A 143 -20.81 5.93 -1.42
CA GLU A 143 -21.28 6.12 -0.05
C GLU A 143 -20.40 7.13 0.71
N VAL A 144 -19.07 7.01 0.59
CA VAL A 144 -18.15 7.99 1.19
C VAL A 144 -18.34 9.38 0.59
N ILE A 145 -18.49 9.52 -0.74
CA ILE A 145 -18.76 10.82 -1.37
C ILE A 145 -20.04 11.44 -0.82
N CYS A 146 -21.15 10.71 -0.80
CA CYS A 146 -22.43 11.22 -0.31
C CYS A 146 -22.38 11.62 1.17
N ARG A 147 -21.59 10.91 1.99
CA ARG A 147 -21.43 11.18 3.42
C ARG A 147 -20.49 12.36 3.69
N ALA A 148 -19.29 12.31 3.12
CA ALA A 148 -18.21 13.27 3.37
C ALA A 148 -18.39 14.59 2.59
N PHE A 149 -19.03 14.54 1.42
CA PHE A 149 -19.25 15.67 0.51
C PHE A 149 -20.73 15.79 0.10
N PRO A 150 -21.65 16.04 1.05
CA PRO A 150 -23.09 15.97 0.81
C PRO A 150 -23.63 17.01 -0.19
N THR A 151 -22.83 18.04 -0.52
CA THR A 151 -23.18 19.06 -1.53
C THR A 151 -22.90 18.61 -2.97
N HIS A 152 -22.16 17.51 -3.15
CA HIS A 152 -21.73 17.00 -4.45
C HIS A 152 -22.74 15.99 -4.97
N CYS A 153 -23.51 16.39 -5.97
CA CYS A 153 -24.55 15.57 -6.58
C CYS A 153 -24.10 15.04 -7.95
N ILE A 154 -24.55 13.85 -8.32
CA ILE A 154 -24.33 13.31 -9.67
C ILE A 154 -25.04 14.19 -10.68
N GLN A 155 -24.32 14.70 -11.69
CA GLN A 155 -24.90 15.42 -12.81
C GLN A 155 -24.30 14.92 -14.14
N GLY A 156 -25.16 14.47 -15.05
CA GLY A 156 -24.74 14.04 -16.39
C GLY A 156 -24.10 12.65 -16.39
N GLU A 157 -22.76 12.60 -16.46
CA GLU A 157 -21.99 11.37 -16.60
C GLU A 157 -21.96 10.55 -15.31
N LYS A 158 -22.05 9.23 -15.46
CA LYS A 158 -21.89 8.29 -14.35
C LYS A 158 -20.48 8.47 -13.80
N ASP A 159 -20.36 8.72 -12.50
CA ASP A 159 -19.11 8.86 -11.74
C ASP A 159 -18.47 10.27 -11.70
N VAL A 160 -19.21 11.32 -12.09
CA VAL A 160 -18.86 12.73 -11.83
C VAL A 160 -19.85 13.37 -10.87
N PHE A 161 -19.34 13.99 -9.80
CA PHE A 161 -20.13 14.65 -8.76
C PHE A 161 -19.79 16.13 -8.71
N ILE A 162 -20.81 16.97 -8.88
CA ILE A 162 -20.66 18.42 -9.01
C ILE A 162 -21.34 19.12 -7.84
N ALA A 163 -20.70 20.16 -7.31
CA ALA A 163 -21.26 21.07 -6.32
C ALA A 163 -21.14 22.52 -6.81
N HIS A 164 -22.01 23.39 -6.31
CA HIS A 164 -21.98 24.80 -6.66
C HIS A 164 -20.80 25.52 -5.98
N ASN A 165 -20.01 26.30 -6.74
CA ASN A 165 -18.84 27.04 -6.27
C ASN A 165 -17.74 26.18 -5.60
N LYS A 166 -17.66 24.89 -5.93
CA LYS A 166 -16.62 23.96 -5.44
C LYS A 166 -16.10 23.14 -6.61
N GLY A 167 -14.90 22.58 -6.46
CA GLY A 167 -14.36 21.60 -7.39
C GLY A 167 -15.21 20.32 -7.43
N ALA A 168 -15.19 19.64 -8.58
CA ALA A 168 -15.93 18.41 -8.78
C ALA A 168 -15.18 17.20 -8.20
N ILE A 169 -15.86 16.08 -8.04
CA ILE A 169 -15.27 14.80 -7.64
C ILE A 169 -15.47 13.82 -8.80
N TYR A 170 -14.38 13.25 -9.29
CA TYR A 170 -14.33 12.29 -10.40
C TYR A 170 -13.94 10.92 -9.87
N LEU A 171 -14.67 9.85 -10.22
CA LEU A 171 -14.15 8.49 -10.09
C LEU A 171 -13.65 8.02 -11.45
N TYR A 172 -12.41 7.56 -11.51
CA TYR A 172 -11.80 7.11 -12.76
C TYR A 172 -11.11 5.75 -12.59
N SER A 173 -11.38 4.82 -13.49
CA SER A 173 -10.68 3.53 -13.53
C SER A 173 -9.43 3.66 -14.38
N VAL A 174 -8.26 3.48 -13.77
CA VAL A 174 -6.96 3.49 -14.46
C VAL A 174 -6.47 2.07 -14.73
N THR A 175 -5.55 1.92 -15.68
CA THR A 175 -4.84 0.67 -15.92
C THR A 175 -3.98 0.32 -14.71
N HIS A 176 -4.42 -0.69 -13.94
CA HIS A 176 -3.66 -1.14 -12.78
C HIS A 176 -2.45 -2.00 -13.19
N LEU A 177 -1.26 -1.41 -13.12
CA LEU A 177 -0.01 -2.16 -13.14
C LEU A 177 0.24 -2.71 -11.73
N ALA A 178 0.36 -4.03 -11.61
CA ALA A 178 0.65 -4.72 -10.34
C ALA A 178 2.10 -4.45 -9.87
N ILE A 179 2.36 -3.19 -9.48
CA ILE A 179 3.65 -2.66 -9.05
C ILE A 179 3.39 -1.83 -7.80
N SER A 180 4.15 -2.08 -6.74
CA SER A 180 4.10 -1.28 -5.51
C SER A 180 5.50 -0.88 -5.06
N GLY A 181 5.62 0.29 -4.43
CA GLY A 181 6.86 0.71 -3.79
C GLY A 181 7.34 -0.29 -2.74
N THR A 182 6.41 -0.92 -2.01
CA THR A 182 6.73 -1.97 -1.02
C THR A 182 7.43 -3.17 -1.66
N ASP A 183 6.92 -3.67 -2.79
CA ASP A 183 7.54 -4.76 -3.54
C ASP A 183 8.92 -4.35 -4.09
N ILE A 184 9.04 -3.14 -4.64
CA ILE A 184 10.31 -2.62 -5.17
C ILE A 184 11.37 -2.54 -4.05
N ARG A 185 11.02 -1.98 -2.88
CA ARG A 185 11.93 -1.91 -1.74
C ARG A 185 12.31 -3.31 -1.24
N ARG A 186 11.37 -4.26 -1.19
CA ARG A 186 11.65 -5.66 -0.83
C ARG A 186 12.64 -6.29 -1.81
N ARG A 187 12.39 -6.19 -3.12
CA ARG A 187 13.25 -6.74 -4.17
C ARG A 187 14.66 -6.17 -4.10
N ALA A 188 14.79 -4.85 -3.98
CA ALA A 188 16.08 -4.19 -3.85
C ALA A 188 16.88 -4.67 -2.62
N ARG A 189 16.21 -4.82 -1.45
CA ARG A 189 16.84 -5.37 -0.23
C ARG A 189 17.33 -6.79 -0.41
N SER A 190 16.58 -7.61 -1.15
CA SER A 190 16.94 -9.01 -1.45
C SER A 190 17.92 -9.16 -2.62
N GLY A 191 18.49 -8.06 -3.15
CA GLY A 191 19.40 -8.11 -4.30
C GLY A 191 18.70 -8.51 -5.62
N LEU A 192 17.37 -8.55 -5.65
CA LEU A 192 16.60 -8.87 -6.84
C LEU A 192 16.46 -7.64 -7.75
N SER A 193 16.45 -7.88 -9.06
CA SER A 193 16.29 -6.81 -10.04
C SER A 193 14.94 -6.11 -9.91
N VAL A 194 14.97 -4.76 -9.88
CA VAL A 194 13.80 -3.87 -9.99
C VAL A 194 13.64 -3.26 -11.38
N ARG A 195 14.48 -3.68 -12.34
CA ARG A 195 14.40 -3.24 -13.74
C ARG A 195 13.01 -3.51 -14.31
N PHE A 196 12.49 -2.56 -15.09
CA PHE A 196 11.15 -2.55 -15.66
C PHE A 196 9.99 -2.37 -14.65
N LEU A 197 10.29 -2.14 -13.37
CA LEU A 197 9.30 -1.68 -12.38
C LEU A 197 9.37 -0.16 -12.17
N VAL A 198 10.55 0.42 -12.36
CA VAL A 198 10.85 1.85 -12.28
C VAL A 198 11.53 2.33 -13.57
N PRO A 199 11.50 3.65 -13.88
CA PRO A 199 12.34 4.22 -14.92
C PRO A 199 13.82 3.89 -14.73
N GLU A 200 14.57 3.80 -15.83
CA GLU A 200 15.97 3.34 -15.78
C GLU A 200 16.87 4.31 -15.01
N GLU A 201 16.60 5.60 -15.13
CA GLU A 201 17.27 6.69 -14.42
C GLU A 201 17.07 6.57 -12.91
N VAL A 202 15.85 6.19 -12.48
CA VAL A 202 15.52 5.93 -11.07
C VAL A 202 16.26 4.70 -10.56
N ARG A 203 16.29 3.60 -11.33
CA ARG A 203 17.04 2.39 -10.98
C ARG A 203 18.54 2.70 -10.79
N ILE A 204 19.14 3.43 -11.74
CA ILE A 204 20.55 3.83 -11.68
C ILE A 204 20.80 4.72 -10.45
N TYR A 205 19.88 5.63 -10.14
CA TYR A 205 19.98 6.49 -8.97
C TYR A 205 19.92 5.70 -7.66
N MET A 206 18.98 4.75 -7.55
CA MET A 206 18.86 3.85 -6.40
C MET A 206 20.18 3.10 -6.16
N GLU A 207 20.77 2.52 -7.21
CA GLU A 207 22.04 1.77 -7.13
C GLU A 207 23.22 2.66 -6.75
N LYS A 208 23.34 3.85 -7.36
CA LYS A 208 24.44 4.78 -7.06
C LYS A 208 24.43 5.30 -5.63
N ASN A 209 23.24 5.44 -5.04
CA ASN A 209 23.05 5.94 -3.68
C ASN A 209 22.85 4.80 -2.66
N SER A 210 23.03 3.54 -3.08
CA SER A 210 22.80 2.36 -2.25
C SER A 210 21.43 2.35 -1.55
N LEU A 211 20.41 2.93 -2.19
CA LEU A 211 19.08 3.02 -1.60
C LEU A 211 18.44 1.65 -1.55
N TYR A 212 17.81 1.35 -0.42
CA TYR A 212 17.11 0.09 -0.16
C TYR A 212 18.03 -1.15 -0.20
N ILE A 213 19.34 -0.97 -0.20
CA ILE A 213 20.30 -2.07 -0.07
C ILE A 213 20.62 -2.21 1.42
N GLU A 214 20.57 -3.43 1.95
CA GLU A 214 21.20 -3.67 3.26
C GLU A 214 22.72 -3.56 3.09
N SER A 215 23.34 -2.60 3.77
CA SER A 215 24.80 -2.47 3.73
C SER A 215 25.42 -3.77 4.25
N THR A 216 26.38 -4.32 3.51
CA THR A 216 27.17 -5.48 3.96
C THR A 216 28.15 -5.13 5.09
N SER A 217 28.08 -3.92 5.65
CA SER A 217 29.03 -3.37 6.63
C SER A 217 28.41 -2.90 7.95
N ASP A 218 27.09 -2.75 8.02
CA ASP A 218 26.37 -2.73 9.29
C ASP A 218 25.88 -4.15 9.55
N PRO A 219 25.96 -4.67 10.78
CA PRO A 219 25.35 -5.94 11.09
C PRO A 219 23.87 -5.80 10.71
N LEU A 220 23.43 -6.66 9.78
CA LEU A 220 22.03 -7.01 9.54
C LEU A 220 21.22 -6.68 10.80
N PRO A 221 20.18 -5.82 10.74
CA PRO A 221 19.43 -5.39 11.93
C PRO A 221 19.12 -6.64 12.72
N PHE A 222 19.82 -6.83 13.86
CA PHE A 222 20.07 -8.15 14.47
C PHE A 222 19.06 -9.15 13.93
N LEU A 223 19.44 -9.86 12.86
CA LEU A 223 18.61 -10.96 12.36
C LEU A 223 18.73 -11.99 13.46
N GLU A 224 17.89 -11.85 14.49
CA GLU A 224 17.46 -12.96 15.28
C GLU A 224 17.08 -14.02 14.26
N ASP A 225 17.84 -15.12 14.29
CA ASP A 225 17.66 -16.23 13.35
C ASP A 225 16.17 -16.55 13.29
N LYS A 226 15.67 -17.04 12.15
CA LYS A 226 14.31 -17.56 12.02
C LYS A 226 13.97 -18.47 13.20
N GLU A 227 14.95 -19.22 13.69
CA GLU A 227 14.87 -20.02 14.91
C GLU A 227 14.63 -19.20 16.19
N SER A 228 15.25 -18.03 16.36
CA SER A 228 15.05 -17.11 17.50
C SER A 228 13.68 -16.43 17.47
N LYS A 229 13.23 -15.92 16.31
CA LYS A 229 11.90 -15.30 16.17
C LYS A 229 10.76 -16.32 16.36
N VAL A 230 10.97 -17.54 15.89
CA VAL A 230 10.02 -18.64 16.14
C VAL A 230 10.12 -19.09 17.60
N ALA A 231 11.31 -19.09 18.22
CA ALA A 231 11.50 -19.41 19.63
C ALA A 231 10.89 -18.40 20.61
N SER A 232 10.74 -17.13 20.21
CA SER A 232 10.10 -16.09 21.03
C SER A 232 8.56 -16.13 21.00
N LEU A 233 7.96 -16.93 20.12
CA LEU A 233 6.50 -17.06 20.06
C LEU A 233 5.99 -17.94 21.20
N GLU A 234 4.85 -17.56 21.76
CA GLU A 234 4.14 -18.38 22.74
C GLU A 234 3.44 -19.57 22.05
N GLU A 235 3.24 -20.66 22.78
CA GLU A 235 2.42 -21.79 22.33
C GLU A 235 0.93 -21.38 22.33
N PRO A 236 0.12 -21.73 21.31
CA PRO A 236 0.41 -22.67 20.23
C PRO A 236 0.99 -22.05 18.94
N ALA A 237 1.21 -20.72 18.90
CA ALA A 237 1.62 -20.01 17.68
C ALA A 237 2.97 -20.51 17.15
N GLN A 238 3.92 -20.79 18.05
CA GLN A 238 5.21 -21.37 17.69
C GLN A 238 5.08 -22.67 16.87
N GLN A 239 4.33 -23.65 17.35
CA GLN A 239 4.19 -24.94 16.67
C GLN A 239 3.46 -24.81 15.35
N ILE A 240 2.46 -23.92 15.28
CA ILE A 240 1.72 -23.66 14.05
C ILE A 240 2.66 -23.13 12.97
N VAL A 241 3.49 -22.13 13.31
CA VAL A 241 4.50 -21.60 12.38
C VAL A 241 5.47 -22.68 11.93
N LEU A 242 5.99 -23.50 12.84
CA LEU A 242 6.90 -24.60 12.51
C LEU A 242 6.28 -25.58 11.50
N GLU A 243 5.01 -25.95 11.69
CA GLU A 243 4.30 -26.84 10.77
C GLU A 243 4.04 -26.20 9.41
N ILE A 244 3.73 -24.91 9.35
CA ILE A 244 3.58 -24.18 8.08
C ILE A 244 4.91 -24.25 7.30
N LEU A 245 6.02 -23.96 7.97
CA LEU A 245 7.35 -23.96 7.37
C LEU A 245 7.81 -25.36 6.95
N GLU A 246 7.59 -26.39 7.79
CA GLU A 246 7.90 -27.78 7.46
C GLU A 246 7.14 -28.24 6.20
N ASN A 247 5.94 -27.72 6.01
CA ASN A 247 5.10 -27.99 4.84
C ASN A 247 5.33 -27.02 3.68
N LYS A 248 6.40 -26.20 3.71
CA LYS A 248 6.79 -25.26 2.66
C LYS A 248 5.77 -24.14 2.39
N GLY A 249 5.07 -23.70 3.43
CA GLY A 249 4.30 -22.45 3.40
C GLY A 249 5.24 -21.25 3.32
N GLU A 250 4.94 -20.33 2.43
CA GLU A 250 5.80 -19.19 2.10
C GLU A 250 5.27 -17.89 2.71
N GLN A 251 6.17 -16.90 2.82
CA GLN A 251 5.90 -15.55 3.32
C GLN A 251 5.08 -15.57 4.61
N VAL A 252 5.58 -16.24 5.65
CA VAL A 252 4.86 -16.33 6.93
C VAL A 252 4.92 -14.98 7.65
N VAL A 253 3.77 -14.37 7.85
CA VAL A 253 3.57 -13.12 8.58
C VAL A 253 2.70 -13.40 9.79
N ILE A 254 3.12 -12.90 10.94
CA ILE A 254 2.38 -13.03 12.19
C ILE A 254 1.97 -11.62 12.61
N LEU A 255 0.68 -11.41 12.80
CA LEU A 255 0.12 -10.18 13.35
C LEU A 255 -0.18 -10.41 14.82
N ASP A 256 0.37 -9.56 15.69
CA ASP A 256 0.08 -9.59 17.13
C ASP A 256 -1.20 -8.81 17.41
N MET A 257 -2.29 -9.54 17.61
CA MET A 257 -3.64 -9.00 17.76
C MET A 257 -4.00 -8.73 19.23
N ARG A 258 -3.08 -8.98 20.19
CA ARG A 258 -3.32 -8.82 21.62
C ARG A 258 -3.70 -7.37 21.94
N GLY A 259 -4.82 -7.21 22.63
CA GLY A 259 -5.38 -5.90 22.98
C GLY A 259 -6.09 -5.17 21.83
N LEU A 260 -6.11 -5.74 20.62
CA LEU A 260 -6.77 -5.19 19.43
C LEU A 260 -7.97 -6.03 18.97
N SER A 261 -7.90 -7.35 19.16
CA SER A 261 -8.98 -8.29 18.82
C SER A 261 -9.37 -9.12 20.04
N SER A 262 -10.67 -9.34 20.23
CA SER A 262 -11.17 -10.33 21.20
C SER A 262 -11.32 -11.73 20.60
N LEU A 263 -11.00 -11.90 19.32
CA LEU A 263 -11.18 -13.17 18.60
C LEU A 263 -9.99 -14.11 18.80
N ALA A 264 -8.76 -13.57 18.73
CA ALA A 264 -7.52 -14.31 18.89
C ALA A 264 -6.37 -13.35 19.19
N ASP A 265 -5.30 -13.89 19.80
CA ASP A 265 -4.09 -13.15 20.14
C ASP A 265 -3.12 -13.03 18.95
N PHE A 266 -3.15 -14.00 18.03
CA PHE A 266 -2.31 -13.97 16.83
C PHE A 266 -3.07 -14.33 15.56
N PHE A 267 -2.82 -13.57 14.49
CA PHE A 267 -3.14 -14.01 13.13
C PHE A 267 -1.86 -14.44 12.42
N ILE A 268 -1.83 -15.66 11.89
CA ILE A 268 -0.71 -16.18 11.11
C ILE A 268 -1.15 -16.28 9.66
N ILE A 269 -0.47 -15.56 8.79
CA ILE A 269 -0.77 -15.47 7.37
C ILE A 269 0.37 -16.12 6.59
N SER A 270 0.05 -17.05 5.71
CA SER A 270 1.02 -17.67 4.80
C SER A 270 0.34 -17.99 3.47
N HIS A 271 1.12 -18.16 2.40
CA HIS A 271 0.59 -18.65 1.14
C HIS A 271 1.28 -19.93 0.66
N GLY A 272 0.59 -20.67 -0.20
CA GLY A 272 1.14 -21.76 -0.98
C GLY A 272 1.03 -21.49 -2.48
N ARG A 273 1.94 -22.11 -3.24
CA ARG A 273 2.07 -22.00 -4.71
C ARG A 273 0.88 -22.51 -5.54
N SER A 274 -0.07 -23.22 -4.94
CA SER A 274 -1.27 -23.72 -5.61
C SER A 274 -2.36 -24.08 -4.60
N THR A 275 -3.62 -24.14 -5.03
CA THR A 275 -4.73 -24.54 -4.14
C THR A 275 -4.54 -25.93 -3.53
N ARG A 276 -4.00 -26.89 -4.28
CA ARG A 276 -3.65 -28.22 -3.77
C ARG A 276 -2.54 -28.18 -2.74
N HIS A 277 -1.56 -27.29 -2.91
CA HIS A 277 -0.47 -27.13 -1.94
C HIS A 277 -1.02 -26.57 -0.62
N VAL A 278 -1.87 -25.55 -0.71
CA VAL A 278 -2.55 -24.92 0.44
C VAL A 278 -3.39 -25.95 1.22
N GLN A 279 -4.18 -26.77 0.51
CA GLN A 279 -4.91 -27.90 1.11
C GLN A 279 -3.98 -28.91 1.79
N GLY A 280 -2.87 -29.24 1.15
CA GLY A 280 -1.87 -30.15 1.70
C GLY A 280 -1.21 -29.63 2.98
N ILE A 281 -0.91 -28.32 3.06
CA ILE A 281 -0.40 -27.66 4.26
C ILE A 281 -1.45 -27.77 5.37
N ALA A 282 -2.69 -27.36 5.10
CA ALA A 282 -3.78 -27.38 6.08
C ALA A 282 -4.02 -28.79 6.68
N ASP A 283 -4.13 -29.82 5.84
CA ASP A 283 -4.41 -31.18 6.29
C ASP A 283 -3.26 -31.78 7.13
N LYS A 284 -2.01 -31.59 6.68
CA LYS A 284 -0.83 -32.08 7.41
C LYS A 284 -0.64 -31.35 8.73
N MET A 285 -0.73 -30.02 8.73
CA MET A 285 -0.67 -29.20 9.94
C MET A 285 -1.74 -29.64 10.94
N ARG A 286 -3.00 -29.81 10.52
CA ARG A 286 -4.08 -30.29 11.38
C ARG A 286 -3.77 -31.66 11.99
N LYS A 287 -3.24 -32.60 11.21
CA LYS A 287 -2.89 -33.94 11.68
C LYS A 287 -1.73 -33.94 12.67
N ASN A 288 -0.69 -33.15 12.41
CA ASN A 288 0.52 -33.10 13.22
C ASN A 288 0.29 -32.33 14.54
N LEU A 289 -0.35 -31.16 14.48
CA LEU A 289 -0.70 -30.38 15.66
C LEU A 289 -1.63 -31.15 16.60
N ARG A 290 -2.57 -31.92 16.06
CA ARG A 290 -3.45 -32.78 16.88
C ARG A 290 -2.65 -33.81 17.69
N LYS A 291 -1.56 -34.36 17.15
CA LYS A 291 -0.68 -35.29 17.89
C LYS A 291 0.07 -34.59 19.02
N LYS A 292 0.34 -33.29 18.87
CA LYS A 292 0.95 -32.42 19.88
C LYS A 292 -0.06 -31.85 20.89
N GLY A 293 -1.33 -32.26 20.82
CA GLY A 293 -2.40 -31.79 21.72
C GLY A 293 -3.06 -30.47 21.31
N ILE A 294 -2.57 -29.82 20.26
CA ILE A 294 -3.11 -28.58 19.70
C ILE A 294 -4.25 -28.93 18.73
N LYS A 295 -5.49 -28.60 19.11
CA LYS A 295 -6.68 -28.98 18.34
C LYS A 295 -7.20 -27.79 17.53
N CYS A 296 -7.43 -28.02 16.24
CA CYS A 296 -8.16 -27.08 15.41
C CYS A 296 -9.66 -27.13 15.77
N ARG A 297 -10.23 -25.98 16.11
CA ARG A 297 -11.64 -25.79 16.50
C ARG A 297 -12.56 -25.74 15.28
N GLY A 298 -12.09 -25.13 14.19
CA GLY A 298 -12.85 -24.97 12.96
C GLY A 298 -11.93 -24.77 11.75
N VAL A 299 -12.40 -25.21 10.58
CA VAL A 299 -11.73 -24.99 9.29
C VAL A 299 -12.77 -24.55 8.28
N GLU A 300 -12.49 -23.47 7.56
CA GLU A 300 -13.32 -22.96 6.46
C GLU A 300 -12.50 -22.87 5.17
N GLY A 301 -13.16 -23.00 4.01
CA GLY A 301 -12.52 -22.86 2.69
C GLY A 301 -11.62 -24.02 2.24
N GLU A 302 -11.46 -25.08 3.04
CA GLU A 302 -10.57 -26.23 2.75
C GLU A 302 -10.88 -26.90 1.40
N GLN A 303 -12.15 -27.02 1.01
CA GLN A 303 -12.53 -27.68 -0.25
C GLN A 303 -12.03 -26.92 -1.49
N GLU A 304 -12.01 -25.58 -1.44
CA GLU A 304 -11.56 -24.75 -2.56
C GLU A 304 -10.04 -24.55 -2.57
N GLY A 305 -9.42 -24.46 -1.40
CA GLY A 305 -7.97 -24.27 -1.25
C GLY A 305 -7.47 -22.90 -1.70
N LYS A 306 -8.35 -21.96 -2.05
CA LYS A 306 -8.00 -20.59 -2.42
C LYS A 306 -7.63 -19.74 -1.20
N TRP A 307 -8.40 -19.89 -0.15
CA TRP A 307 -8.17 -19.32 1.17
C TRP A 307 -8.74 -20.32 2.18
N ILE A 308 -7.89 -20.84 3.05
CA ILE A 308 -8.28 -21.71 4.15
C ILE A 308 -8.09 -20.93 5.44
N LEU A 309 -9.16 -20.83 6.22
CA LEU A 309 -9.15 -20.29 7.57
C LEU A 309 -9.11 -21.45 8.57
N MET A 310 -8.17 -21.43 9.51
CA MET A 310 -8.06 -22.47 10.54
C MET A 310 -8.01 -21.84 11.93
N ASP A 311 -8.97 -22.20 12.76
CA ASP A 311 -9.12 -21.70 14.12
C ASP A 311 -8.44 -22.66 15.12
N TYR A 312 -7.48 -22.15 15.89
CA TYR A 312 -6.80 -22.87 16.97
C TYR A 312 -7.06 -22.24 18.36
N GLY A 313 -8.07 -21.39 18.48
CA GLY A 313 -8.38 -20.59 19.66
C GLY A 313 -7.67 -19.26 19.61
N ASP A 314 -6.61 -19.12 20.39
CA ASP A 314 -5.86 -17.86 20.53
C ASP A 314 -5.00 -17.55 19.29
N VAL A 315 -5.02 -18.45 18.30
CA VAL A 315 -4.32 -18.30 17.02
C VAL A 315 -5.27 -18.63 15.86
N ILE A 316 -5.41 -17.69 14.92
CA ILE A 316 -6.11 -17.91 13.66
C ILE A 316 -5.10 -17.98 12.52
N VAL A 317 -5.19 -19.00 11.67
CA VAL A 317 -4.30 -19.19 10.53
C VAL A 317 -5.05 -18.92 9.23
N HIS A 318 -4.47 -18.06 8.40
CA HIS A 318 -4.92 -17.76 7.04
C HIS A 318 -3.93 -18.35 6.05
N LEU A 319 -4.33 -19.42 5.36
CA LEU A 319 -3.53 -20.03 4.28
C LEU A 319 -4.12 -19.65 2.93
N PHE A 320 -3.39 -18.89 2.15
CA PHE A 320 -3.82 -18.43 0.83
C PHE A 320 -3.17 -19.21 -0.31
N HIS A 321 -3.86 -19.33 -1.43
CA HIS A 321 -3.21 -19.49 -2.71
C HIS A 321 -2.60 -18.12 -3.10
N GLU A 322 -1.32 -18.06 -3.44
CA GLU A 322 -0.56 -16.80 -3.65
C GLU A 322 -1.34 -15.69 -4.38
N PRO A 323 -1.94 -15.90 -5.57
CA PRO A 323 -2.68 -14.84 -6.28
C PRO A 323 -3.90 -14.29 -5.53
N ILE A 324 -4.46 -15.06 -4.59
CA ILE A 324 -5.61 -14.68 -3.79
C ILE A 324 -5.20 -13.86 -2.56
N ARG A 325 -3.98 -14.06 -2.04
CA ARG A 325 -3.46 -13.29 -0.91
C ARG A 325 -3.38 -11.81 -1.26
N ASP A 326 -2.82 -11.50 -2.43
CA ASP A 326 -2.68 -10.12 -2.90
C ASP A 326 -4.03 -9.44 -3.15
N PHE A 327 -5.07 -10.20 -3.47
CA PHE A 327 -6.42 -9.68 -3.67
C PHE A 327 -7.11 -9.28 -2.35
N TYR A 328 -6.95 -10.08 -1.29
CA TYR A 328 -7.58 -9.80 0.00
C TYR A 328 -6.74 -8.89 0.90
N ASP A 329 -5.41 -8.87 0.72
CA ASP A 329 -4.43 -8.01 1.41
C ASP A 329 -4.73 -7.80 2.91
N LEU A 330 -4.83 -8.92 3.66
CA LEU A 330 -5.10 -8.86 5.09
C LEU A 330 -3.99 -8.13 5.84
N GLU A 331 -2.75 -8.21 5.37
CA GLU A 331 -1.63 -7.46 5.91
C GLU A 331 -1.80 -5.95 5.72
N GLY A 332 -2.36 -5.51 4.60
CA GLY A 332 -2.73 -4.11 4.37
C GLY A 332 -3.90 -3.67 5.26
N LEU A 333 -4.93 -4.51 5.37
CA LEU A 333 -6.10 -4.27 6.24
C LEU A 333 -5.68 -4.05 7.71
N TRP A 334 -4.66 -4.78 8.16
CA TRP A 334 -4.08 -4.67 9.51
C TRP A 334 -2.69 -4.02 9.47
N SER A 335 -2.55 -2.94 8.72
CA SER A 335 -1.26 -2.23 8.52
C SER A 335 -0.64 -1.70 9.81
N GLU A 336 -1.47 -1.22 10.73
CA GLU A 336 -1.08 -0.62 12.02
C GLU A 336 -0.78 -1.65 13.13
N VAL A 337 -1.01 -2.95 12.86
CA VAL A 337 -0.79 -4.02 13.86
C VAL A 337 0.67 -4.44 13.87
N PRO A 338 1.31 -4.66 15.05
CA PRO A 338 2.68 -5.17 15.12
C PRO A 338 2.85 -6.48 14.35
N LYS A 339 3.90 -6.55 13.51
CA LYS A 339 4.13 -7.68 12.60
C LYS A 339 5.46 -8.37 12.88
N ILE A 340 5.44 -9.69 12.92
CA ILE A 340 6.63 -10.53 12.88
C ILE A 340 6.68 -11.19 11.51
N ILE A 341 7.68 -10.82 10.70
CA ILE A 341 7.89 -11.37 9.36
C ILE A 341 9.01 -12.40 9.42
N LEU A 342 8.73 -13.61 8.93
CA LEU A 342 9.70 -14.70 8.82
C LEU A 342 10.15 -14.83 7.36
N TYR A 343 11.36 -14.37 7.06
CA TYR A 343 11.97 -14.53 5.75
C TYR A 343 12.56 -15.95 5.59
N GLU A 344 12.49 -16.51 4.37
CA GLU A 344 13.24 -17.72 4.03
C GLU A 344 14.67 -17.37 3.61
N ARG A 345 15.64 -18.11 4.16
CA ARG A 345 17.09 -17.91 3.95
C ARG A 345 17.58 -18.42 2.58
N SER A 346 16.69 -18.86 1.69
CA SER A 346 17.02 -19.72 0.55
C SER A 346 16.74 -19.11 -0.83
N ASP A 347 17.06 -17.83 -1.02
CA ASP A 347 17.25 -17.23 -2.35
C ASP A 347 18.58 -16.44 -2.40
N LEU A 348 19.64 -17.00 -1.78
CA LEU A 348 21.03 -16.57 -2.01
C LEU A 348 21.61 -17.20 -3.28
#